data_AF-A0ABD0RQC6-F1
#
_entry.id   AF-A0ABD0RQC6-F1
#
_cell.length_a   1.000
_cell.length_b   1.000
_cell.length_c   1.000
_cell.angle_alpha   90.00
_cell.angle_beta   90.00
_cell.angle_gamma   90.00
#
_symmetry.space_group_name_H-M   'P 1'
#
loop_
_entity.id
_entity.type
_entity.pdbx_description
1 polymer ?
#
loop_
_entity_poly.entity_id
_entity_poly.type
_entity_poly.pdbx_seq_one_letter_code
_entity_poly.pdbx_strand_id
1 'polypeptide(L)' 'TYTGSVLVAMNPYQMLPIYTADQVDVYHGRKLGELPPHIFAIADSCYYNMRRNNRN' A
#
# COMPACT_ATOMS: atom_id res chain seq x y z
N THR A 1 -1.17 0.57 10.01
CA THR A 1 -0.56 -0.58 10.73
C THR A 1 -1.01 -1.89 10.13
N TYR A 2 -0.12 -2.87 9.99
CA TYR A 2 -0.52 -4.23 9.61
C TYR A 2 -0.97 -5.03 10.82
N THR A 3 -2.09 -5.73 10.68
CA THR A 3 -2.63 -6.71 11.63
C THR A 3 -2.83 -8.01 10.86
N GLY A 4 -1.78 -8.82 10.78
CA GLY A 4 -1.76 -10.03 9.94
C GLY A 4 -1.94 -9.68 8.45
N SER A 5 -3.02 -10.18 7.85
CA SER A 5 -3.40 -9.90 6.45
C SER A 5 -4.16 -8.58 6.25
N VAL A 6 -4.48 -7.87 7.32
CA VAL A 6 -5.31 -6.65 7.29
C VAL A 6 -4.45 -5.41 7.49
N LEU A 7 -4.71 -4.35 6.73
CA LEU A 7 -4.16 -3.02 7.00
C LEU A 7 -5.21 -2.20 7.76
N VAL A 8 -4.85 -1.73 8.95
CA VAL A 8 -5.65 -0.82 9.77
C VAL A 8 -5.11 0.61 9.59
N ALA A 9 -5.99 1.54 9.19
CA ALA A 9 -5.70 2.96 9.09
C ALA A 9 -6.64 3.76 9.99
N MET A 10 -6.11 4.75 10.70
CA MET A 10 -6.87 5.68 11.54
C MET A 10 -6.86 7.06 10.89
N ASN A 11 -8.02 7.72 10.87
CA ASN A 11 -8.12 9.06 10.31
C ASN A 11 -7.34 10.06 11.20
N PRO A 12 -6.32 10.75 10.65
CA PRO A 12 -5.55 11.73 11.42
C PRO A 12 -6.27 13.07 11.59
N TYR A 13 -7.41 13.29 10.91
CA TYR A 13 -8.15 14.57 10.87
C TYR A 13 -7.32 15.78 10.41
N GLN A 14 -6.21 15.52 9.73
CA GLN A 14 -5.32 16.51 9.15
C GLN A 14 -4.69 15.98 7.86
N MET A 15 -4.28 16.87 6.97
CA MET A 15 -3.58 16.49 5.75
C MET A 15 -2.14 16.07 6.11
N LEU A 16 -1.83 14.80 5.86
CA LEU A 16 -0.48 14.27 6.02
C LEU A 16 0.21 14.18 4.65
N PRO A 17 1.53 14.47 4.56
CA PRO A 17 2.29 14.36 3.31
C PRO A 17 2.65 12.90 2.96
N ILE A 18 1.70 11.98 3.12
CA ILE A 18 1.87 10.53 2.89
C ILE A 18 1.27 10.06 1.54
N TYR A 19 0.56 10.94 0.85
CA TYR A 19 -0.10 10.66 -0.43
C TYR A 19 0.55 11.39 -1.62
N THR A 20 1.84 11.70 -1.53
CA THR A 20 2.57 12.37 -2.61
C THR A 20 2.97 11.38 -3.71
N ALA A 21 3.28 11.89 -4.91
CA ALA A 21 3.77 11.06 -6.02
C ALA A 21 5.06 10.30 -5.65
N ASP A 22 5.97 10.95 -4.93
CA ASP A 22 7.21 10.31 -4.45
C ASP A 22 6.91 9.08 -3.57
N GLN A 23 5.86 9.14 -2.74
CA GLN A 23 5.44 7.99 -1.93
C GLN A 23 4.91 6.87 -2.83
N VAL A 24 4.18 7.17 -3.90
CA VAL A 24 3.73 6.12 -4.84
C VAL A 24 4.92 5.39 -5.46
N ASP A 25 5.93 6.13 -5.92
CA ASP A 25 7.11 5.56 -6.55
C ASP A 25 7.95 4.70 -5.59
N VAL A 26 8.03 5.11 -4.32
CA VAL A 26 8.72 4.32 -3.27
C VAL A 26 8.06 2.96 -3.07
N TYR A 27 6.73 2.89 -3.11
CA TYR A 27 5.96 1.68 -2.85
C TYR A 27 5.75 0.80 -4.09
N HIS A 28 6.03 1.30 -5.29
CA HIS A 28 5.86 0.55 -6.53
C HIS A 28 6.84 -0.63 -6.64
N GLY A 29 6.33 -1.84 -6.94
CA GLY A 29 7.15 -3.03 -7.13
C GLY A 29 7.81 -3.59 -5.87
N ARG A 30 7.41 -3.10 -4.68
CA ARG A 30 7.94 -3.55 -3.39
C ARG A 30 7.09 -4.66 -2.80
N LYS A 31 7.73 -5.61 -2.10
CA LYS A 31 6.98 -6.67 -1.44
C LYS A 31 6.32 -6.16 -0.17
N LEU A 32 5.14 -6.71 0.14
CA LEU A 32 4.44 -6.40 1.38
C LEU A 32 5.32 -6.74 2.59
N GLY A 33 5.55 -5.77 3.47
CA GLY A 33 6.39 -5.91 4.66
C GLY A 33 7.84 -5.44 4.53
N GLU A 34 8.32 -5.12 3.32
CA GLU A 34 9.64 -4.47 3.13
C GLU A 34 9.61 -2.99 3.56
N LEU A 35 8.47 -2.34 3.39
CA LEU A 35 8.24 -0.94 3.70
C LEU A 35 7.24 -0.78 4.86
N PRO A 36 7.23 0.40 5.51
CA PRO A 36 6.23 0.72 6.52
C PRO A 36 4.79 0.51 6.01
N PRO A 37 3.85 0.18 6.90
CA PRO A 37 2.47 -0.10 6.52
C PRO A 37 1.82 1.11 5.86
N HIS A 38 1.48 0.96 4.58
CA HIS A 38 0.85 2.02 3.79
C HIS A 38 -0.19 1.44 2.82
N ILE A 39 -1.17 2.27 2.42
CA ILE A 39 -2.20 1.86 1.47
C ILE A 39 -1.62 1.53 0.09
N PHE A 40 -0.54 2.21 -0.31
CA PHE A 40 0.12 1.99 -1.59
C PHE A 40 0.77 0.60 -1.69
N ALA A 41 1.32 0.06 -0.60
CA ALA A 41 1.83 -1.32 -0.56
C ALA A 41 0.71 -2.35 -0.84
N ILE A 42 -0.49 -2.13 -0.30
CA ILE A 42 -1.64 -3.00 -0.56
C ILE A 42 -2.12 -2.85 -2.00
N ALA A 43 -2.23 -1.60 -2.48
CA ALA A 43 -2.67 -1.32 -3.84
C ALA A 43 -1.75 -1.94 -4.90
N ASP A 44 -0.42 -1.79 -4.76
CA ASP A 44 0.57 -2.35 -5.68
C ASP A 44 0.54 -3.89 -5.66
N SER A 45 0.46 -4.49 -4.46
CA SER A 45 0.30 -5.94 -4.31
C SER A 45 -0.99 -6.46 -4.96
N CYS A 46 -2.12 -5.80 -4.75
CA CYS A 46 -3.39 -6.16 -5.38
C CYS A 46 -3.30 -6.03 -6.91
N TYR A 47 -2.75 -4.94 -7.41
CA TYR A 47 -2.58 -4.72 -8.86
C TYR A 47 -1.66 -5.76 -9.49
N TYR A 48 -0.53 -6.06 -8.84
CA TYR A 48 0.40 -7.10 -9.27
C TYR A 48 -0.27 -8.48 -9.31
N ASN A 49 -1.03 -8.83 -8.26
CA ASN A 49 -1.75 -10.10 -8.20
C ASN A 49 -2.87 -10.20 -9.25
N MET A 50 -3.65 -9.13 -9.44
CA MET A 50 -4.68 -9.04 -10.47
C MET A 50 -4.07 -9.27 -11.85
N ARG A 51 -2.97 -8.59 -12.16
CA ARG A 51 -2.28 -8.67 -13.45
C ARG A 51 -1.59 -10.02 -13.67
N ARG A 52 -1.07 -10.65 -12.61
CA ARG A 52 -0.44 -11.98 -12.67
C ARG A 52 -1.46 -13.12 -12.81
N ASN A 53 -2.55 -13.04 -12.06
CA ASN A 53 -3.55 -14.12 -11.96
C ASN A 53 -4.72 -13.92 -12.93
N ASN A 54 -4.83 -12.74 -13.54
CA ASN A 54 -5.92 -12.31 -14.41
C ASN A 54 -7.31 -12.55 -13.79
N ARG A 55 -7.42 -12.22 -12.50
CA ARG A 55 -8.61 -12.42 -11.66
C ARG A 55 -8.80 -11.20 -10.76
N ASN A 56 -10.06 -10.85 -10.51
CA ASN A 56 -10.49 -9.78 -9.60
C ASN A 56 -10.55 -10.29 -8.15
#